data_AF-A0A3M7P4A0-F1
#
_entry.id   AF-A0A3M7P4A0-F1
#
_cell.length_a   1.000
_cell.length_b   1.000
_cell.length_c   1.000
_cell.angle_alpha   90.00
_cell.angle_beta   90.00
_cell.angle_gamma   90.00
#
_symmetry.space_group_name_H-M   'P 1'
#
loop_
_entity.id
_entity.type
_entity.pdbx_description
1 polymer ?
#
loop_
_entity_poly.entity_id
_entity_poly.type
_entity_poly.pdbx_seq_one_letter_code
_entity_poly.pdbx_strand_id
1 'polypeptide(L)'
;THLKCRHVTSTLKKSGIWKWMEMEQSVQPFDVNNEDDISQRWNEWITRLEKLMSIKTTKLNAHFKSKFNVKLNTLHFRDIYQHQGAPFEEFLKRLKEKAKLCAFTDPNTEIAIQIIHGCQSNAYNNVLLKKL
;
A
#
# COMPACT_ATOMS: atom_id res chain seq x y z
N THR A 1 -73.17 -36.82 1.13
CA THR A 1 -73.21 -36.21 2.48
C THR A 1 -72.56 -34.85 2.39
N HIS A 2 -73.38 -33.81 2.31
CA HIS A 2 -73.00 -32.39 2.25
C HIS A 2 -73.05 -31.77 3.67
N LEU A 3 -72.37 -30.62 3.86
CA LEU A 3 -72.26 -29.73 5.04
C LEU A 3 -71.03 -30.05 5.91
N LYS A 4 -70.16 -29.14 6.35
CA LYS A 4 -70.06 -27.66 6.48
C LYS A 4 -68.53 -27.38 6.53
N CYS A 5 -68.01 -26.26 6.02
CA CYS A 5 -67.80 -25.07 6.83
C CYS A 5 -67.72 -23.82 5.94
N ARG A 6 -68.80 -23.03 5.98
CA ARG A 6 -68.85 -21.62 5.57
C ARG A 6 -68.79 -20.81 6.87
N HIS A 7 -68.17 -19.62 6.80
CA HIS A 7 -67.83 -18.68 7.89
C HIS A 7 -66.49 -19.04 8.53
N VAL A 8 -65.40 -18.27 8.37
CA VAL A 8 -65.29 -16.82 8.56
C VAL A 8 -64.23 -16.25 7.62
N THR A 9 -64.61 -15.57 6.53
CA THR A 9 -63.66 -14.87 5.64
C THR A 9 -63.86 -13.36 5.58
N SER A 10 -64.62 -12.75 6.50
CA SER A 10 -65.04 -11.35 6.32
C SER A 10 -64.37 -10.29 7.21
N THR A 11 -63.49 -10.61 8.17
CA THR A 11 -63.05 -9.58 9.15
C THR A 11 -61.54 -9.32 9.27
N LEU A 12 -60.68 -9.91 8.44
CA LEU A 12 -59.24 -9.61 8.47
C LEU A 12 -58.67 -9.21 7.09
N LYS A 13 -59.48 -8.49 6.30
CA LYS A 13 -59.04 -7.84 5.04
C LYS A 13 -58.57 -6.39 5.25
N LYS A 14 -58.52 -5.91 6.50
CA LYS A 14 -58.05 -4.55 6.88
C LYS A 14 -56.85 -4.61 7.82
N SER A 15 -55.80 -5.27 7.39
CA SER A 15 -54.48 -5.04 7.97
C SER A 15 -53.45 -5.40 6.90
N GLY A 16 -52.58 -4.45 6.57
CA GLY A 16 -51.55 -4.53 5.51
C GLY A 16 -50.46 -5.57 5.76
N ILE A 17 -50.81 -6.72 6.33
CA ILE A 17 -49.93 -7.84 6.67
C ILE A 17 -49.72 -8.75 5.46
N TRP A 18 -50.66 -8.78 4.50
CA TRP A 18 -50.55 -9.61 3.30
C TRP A 18 -49.46 -9.15 2.31
N LYS A 19 -48.93 -7.93 2.44
CA LYS A 19 -47.85 -7.43 1.57
C LYS A 19 -46.49 -8.08 1.86
N TRP A 20 -46.34 -8.78 2.99
CA TRP A 20 -45.10 -9.45 3.38
C TRP A 20 -45.01 -10.91 2.94
N MET A 21 -46.12 -11.52 2.51
CA MET A 21 -46.18 -12.96 2.22
C MET A 21 -46.01 -13.30 0.73
N GLU A 22 -46.00 -12.30 -0.15
CA GLU A 22 -45.76 -12.46 -1.60
C GLU A 22 -44.33 -12.13 -2.02
N MET A 23 -43.48 -11.79 -1.04
CA MET A 23 -42.06 -11.47 -1.25
C MET A 23 -41.16 -12.54 -0.62
N GLU A 24 -41.61 -13.79 -0.63
CA GLU A 24 -40.68 -14.91 -0.69
C GLU A 24 -40.05 -14.88 -2.08
N GLN A 25 -39.01 -14.03 -2.22
CA GLN A 25 -37.99 -14.29 -3.22
C GLN A 25 -37.55 -15.73 -2.98
N SER A 26 -37.94 -16.62 -3.88
CA SER A 26 -37.40 -17.95 -4.03
C SER A 26 -35.88 -17.80 -4.14
N VAL A 27 -35.18 -17.82 -3.02
CA VAL A 27 -33.73 -17.95 -3.00
C VAL A 27 -33.48 -19.36 -3.49
N GLN A 28 -33.19 -19.47 -4.78
CA GLN A 28 -32.86 -20.75 -5.39
C GLN A 28 -31.67 -21.36 -4.63
N PRO A 29 -31.71 -22.66 -4.28
CA PRO A 29 -30.55 -23.34 -3.73
C PRO A 29 -29.37 -23.15 -4.67
N PHE A 30 -28.23 -22.74 -4.14
CA PHE A 30 -27.01 -22.64 -4.93
C PHE A 30 -26.58 -24.04 -5.37
N ASP A 31 -26.33 -24.23 -6.67
CA ASP A 31 -25.86 -25.49 -7.22
C ASP A 31 -24.33 -25.58 -7.05
N VAL A 32 -23.90 -26.36 -6.06
CA VAL A 32 -22.48 -26.58 -5.74
C VAL A 32 -21.75 -27.33 -6.87
N ASN A 33 -22.45 -27.93 -7.82
CA ASN A 33 -21.85 -28.68 -8.93
C ASN A 33 -21.79 -27.87 -10.23
N ASN A 34 -22.29 -26.63 -10.23
CA ASN A 34 -22.19 -25.75 -11.39
C ASN A 34 -20.81 -25.07 -11.38
N GLU A 35 -19.87 -25.66 -12.12
CA GLU A 35 -18.47 -25.20 -12.21
C GLU A 35 -18.35 -23.74 -12.70
N ASP A 36 -19.28 -23.28 -13.53
CA ASP A 36 -19.31 -21.89 -14.03
C ASP A 36 -19.63 -20.91 -12.90
N ASP A 37 -20.60 -21.24 -12.02
CA ASP A 37 -20.96 -20.42 -10.85
C ASP A 37 -19.83 -20.39 -9.80
N ILE A 38 -19.18 -21.53 -9.57
CA ILE A 38 -18.02 -21.61 -8.67
C ILE A 38 -16.88 -20.74 -9.20
N SER A 39 -16.53 -20.87 -10.47
CA SER A 39 -15.45 -20.12 -11.11
C SER A 39 -15.71 -18.62 -11.09
N GLN A 40 -16.94 -18.20 -11.38
CA GLN A 40 -17.34 -16.79 -11.32
C GLN A 40 -17.19 -16.23 -9.90
N ARG A 41 -17.62 -16.97 -8.88
CA ARG A 41 -17.50 -16.54 -7.48
C ARG A 41 -16.05 -16.44 -7.04
N TRP A 42 -15.19 -17.41 -7.41
CA TRP A 42 -13.76 -17.32 -7.12
C TRP A 42 -13.14 -16.08 -7.76
N ASN A 43 -13.48 -15.76 -9.01
CA ASN A 43 -12.99 -14.57 -9.69
C ASN A 43 -13.45 -13.27 -9.01
N GLU A 44 -14.69 -13.20 -8.53
CA GLU A 44 -15.16 -12.05 -7.74
C GLU A 44 -14.40 -11.89 -6.42
N TRP A 45 -14.11 -13.00 -5.73
CA TRP A 45 -13.35 -12.98 -4.48
C TRP A 45 -11.90 -12.56 -4.70
N ILE A 46 -11.23 -13.07 -5.74
CA ILE A 46 -9.89 -12.66 -6.14
C ILE A 46 -9.87 -11.15 -6.43
N THR A 47 -10.82 -10.66 -7.25
CA THR A 47 -10.91 -9.24 -7.61
C THR A 47 -11.10 -8.35 -6.38
N ARG A 48 -11.96 -8.76 -5.43
CA ARG A 48 -12.17 -8.02 -4.18
C ARG A 48 -10.92 -8.00 -3.31
N LEU A 49 -10.20 -9.12 -3.22
CA LEU A 49 -8.94 -9.21 -2.48
C LEU A 49 -7.86 -8.31 -3.10
N GLU A 50 -7.67 -8.36 -4.41
CA GLU A 50 -6.73 -7.50 -5.13
C GLU A 50 -7.05 -6.02 -4.90
N LYS A 51 -8.33 -5.65 -4.99
CA LYS A 51 -8.80 -4.28 -4.73
C LYS A 51 -8.54 -3.87 -3.29
N LEU A 52 -8.81 -4.72 -2.31
CA LEU A 52 -8.55 -4.45 -0.89
C LEU A 52 -7.06 -4.28 -0.60
N MET A 53 -6.22 -5.14 -1.17
CA MET A 53 -4.77 -5.07 -1.04
C MET A 53 -4.23 -3.79 -1.66
N SER A 54 -4.70 -3.41 -2.85
CA SER A 54 -4.36 -2.15 -3.53
C SER A 54 -4.80 -0.92 -2.72
N ILE A 55 -6.00 -0.93 -2.12
CA ILE A 55 -6.47 0.18 -1.28
C ILE A 55 -5.63 0.32 0.00
N LYS A 56 -5.24 -0.79 0.63
CA LYS A 56 -4.40 -0.76 1.83
C LYS A 56 -3.00 -0.24 1.52
N THR A 57 -2.38 -0.70 0.45
CA THR A 57 -1.04 -0.25 0.04
C THR A 57 -1.05 1.22 -0.35
N THR A 58 -2.06 1.69 -1.10
CA THR A 58 -2.17 3.11 -1.48
C THR A 58 -2.36 4.03 -0.28
N LYS A 59 -3.22 3.68 0.69
CA LYS A 59 -3.40 4.46 1.92
C LYS A 59 -2.13 4.52 2.77
N LEU A 60 -1.45 3.38 2.92
CA LEU A 60 -0.21 3.28 3.68
C LEU A 60 0.90 4.11 3.01
N ASN A 61 1.04 3.94 1.69
CA ASN A 61 2.01 4.68 0.89
C ASN A 61 1.69 6.18 0.90
N ALA A 62 0.44 6.61 0.85
CA ALA A 62 0.08 8.03 0.96
C ALA A 62 0.48 8.62 2.33
N HIS A 63 0.21 7.90 3.41
CA HIS A 63 0.57 8.31 4.78
C HIS A 63 2.09 8.44 4.97
N PHE A 64 2.88 7.50 4.42
CA PHE A 64 4.34 7.54 4.51
C PHE A 64 5.02 8.43 3.47
N LYS A 65 4.43 8.60 2.28
CA LYS A 65 4.93 9.53 1.25
C LYS A 65 4.86 10.98 1.72
N SER A 66 3.87 11.33 2.56
CA SER A 66 3.78 12.65 3.20
C SER A 66 4.84 12.90 4.28
N LYS A 67 5.50 11.85 4.80
CA LYS A 67 6.54 11.97 5.82
C LYS A 67 7.89 11.65 5.22
N PHE A 68 8.37 12.56 4.36
CA PHE A 68 9.75 12.53 3.90
C PHE A 68 10.68 12.78 5.10
N ASN A 69 11.23 11.70 5.66
CA ASN A 69 12.03 11.76 6.87
C ASN A 69 13.44 12.26 6.53
N VAL A 70 13.58 13.58 6.43
CA VAL A 70 14.87 14.27 6.19
C VAL A 70 15.95 13.78 7.16
N LYS A 71 15.60 13.58 8.44
CA LYS A 71 16.51 13.04 9.46
C LYS A 71 17.00 11.63 9.14
N LEU A 72 16.11 10.76 8.67
CA LEU A 72 16.47 9.38 8.30
C LEU A 72 17.38 9.37 7.08
N ASN A 73 17.09 10.20 6.08
CA ASN A 73 17.96 10.34 4.90
C ASN A 73 19.34 10.88 5.30
N THR A 74 19.38 11.84 6.23
CA THR A 74 20.64 12.37 6.77
C THR A 74 21.45 11.28 7.47
N LEU A 75 20.82 10.44 8.30
CA LEU A 75 21.50 9.29 8.91
C LEU A 75 22.06 8.35 7.84
N HIS A 76 21.23 7.96 6.87
CA HIS A 76 21.68 7.11 5.77
C HIS A 76 22.77 7.74 4.91
N PHE A 77 22.85 9.07 4.83
CA PHE A 77 23.93 9.78 4.17
C PHE A 77 25.25 9.67 4.96
N ARG A 78 25.18 9.76 6.30
CA ARG A 78 26.34 9.57 7.18
C ARG A 78 26.87 8.14 7.21
N ASP A 79 26.01 7.18 6.94
CA ASP A 79 26.38 5.76 6.85
C ASP A 79 27.02 5.38 5.51
N ILE A 80 27.19 6.32 4.57
CA ILE A 80 27.86 6.04 3.30
C ILE A 80 29.38 6.10 3.49
N TYR A 81 30.03 4.97 3.26
CA TYR A 81 31.48 4.82 3.24
C TYR A 81 31.93 4.32 1.86
N GLN A 82 33.17 4.65 1.49
CA GLN A 82 33.81 4.01 0.35
C GLN A 82 33.94 2.50 0.63
N HIS A 83 33.59 1.67 -0.34
CA HIS A 83 33.78 0.22 -0.23
C HIS A 83 35.24 -0.13 -0.49
N GLN A 84 35.70 -1.22 0.13
CA GLN A 84 37.05 -1.75 -0.08
C GLN A 84 37.27 -2.03 -1.57
N GLY A 85 38.31 -1.44 -2.15
CA GLY A 85 38.68 -1.60 -3.57
C GLY A 85 37.79 -0.86 -4.57
N ALA A 86 36.74 -0.14 -4.14
CA ALA A 86 35.89 0.62 -5.05
C ALA A 86 36.53 1.96 -5.44
N PRO A 87 36.34 2.42 -6.69
CA PRO A 87 36.85 3.73 -7.13
C PRO A 87 36.14 4.88 -6.42
N PHE A 88 36.88 5.97 -6.19
CA PHE A 88 36.37 7.15 -5.49
C PHE A 88 35.17 7.81 -6.20
N GLU A 89 35.19 7.84 -7.53
CA GLU A 89 34.11 8.45 -8.33
C GLU A 89 32.75 7.78 -8.09
N GLU A 90 32.74 6.46 -7.91
CA GLU A 90 31.53 5.70 -7.59
C GLU A 90 31.00 6.06 -6.19
N PHE A 91 31.90 6.21 -5.22
CA PHE A 91 31.55 6.70 -3.88
C PHE A 91 30.97 8.12 -3.94
N LEU A 92 31.64 9.05 -4.65
CA LEU A 92 31.19 10.43 -4.79
C LEU A 92 29.83 10.52 -5.49
N LYS A 93 29.59 9.70 -6.52
CA LYS A 93 28.32 9.62 -7.23
C LYS A 93 27.19 9.24 -6.28
N ARG A 94 27.34 8.14 -5.54
CA ARG A 94 26.34 7.66 -4.56
C ARG A 94 26.07 8.68 -3.46
N LEU A 95 27.14 9.33 -2.99
CA LEU A 95 27.06 10.36 -1.97
C LEU A 95 26.27 11.58 -2.45
N LYS A 96 26.55 12.07 -3.67
CA LYS A 96 25.81 13.18 -4.30
C LYS A 96 24.35 12.84 -4.56
N GLU A 97 24.05 11.62 -5.00
CA GLU A 97 22.67 11.16 -5.19
C GLU A 97 21.89 11.14 -3.88
N LYS A 98 22.52 10.68 -2.78
CA LYS A 98 21.89 10.65 -1.47
C LYS A 98 21.72 12.04 -0.85
N ALA A 99 22.68 12.96 -1.06
CA ALA A 99 22.61 14.34 -0.57
C ALA A 99 21.35 15.07 -1.06
N LYS A 100 20.92 14.82 -2.30
CA LYS A 100 19.68 15.38 -2.88
C LYS A 100 18.44 15.05 -2.05
N LEU A 101 18.46 13.95 -1.30
CA LEU A 101 17.35 13.49 -0.47
C LEU A 101 17.38 14.06 0.96
N CYS A 102 18.43 14.79 1.34
CA CYS A 102 18.65 15.19 2.73
C CYS A 102 18.29 16.66 3.01
N ALA A 103 17.78 17.41 2.02
CA ALA A 103 17.34 18.80 2.15
C ALA A 103 18.33 19.69 2.95
N PHE A 104 19.64 19.50 2.72
CA PHE A 104 20.69 20.24 3.41
C PHE A 104 20.69 21.72 3.02
N THR A 105 21.02 22.59 3.98
CA THR A 105 21.20 24.03 3.73
C THR A 105 22.40 24.28 2.81
N ASP A 106 23.51 23.58 3.05
CA ASP A 106 24.68 23.57 2.17
C ASP A 106 25.09 22.12 1.82
N PRO A 107 24.62 21.58 0.69
CA PRO A 107 24.98 20.22 0.27
C PRO A 107 26.48 20.03 0.04
N ASN A 108 27.22 21.06 -0.38
CA ASN A 108 28.63 20.92 -0.75
C ASN A 108 29.51 20.75 0.50
N THR A 109 29.26 21.55 1.54
CA THR A 109 29.92 21.37 2.84
C THR A 109 29.64 19.99 3.41
N GLU A 110 28.40 19.52 3.32
CA GLU A 110 28.04 18.20 3.86
C GLU A 110 28.69 17.03 3.11
N ILE A 111 28.78 17.14 1.79
CA ILE A 111 29.51 16.19 0.95
C ILE A 111 31.00 16.21 1.30
N ALA A 112 31.61 17.39 1.46
CA ALA A 112 33.02 17.51 1.83
C ALA A 112 33.31 16.84 3.19
N ILE A 113 32.49 17.10 4.20
CA ILE A 113 32.59 16.47 5.53
C ILE A 113 32.49 14.94 5.41
N GLN A 114 31.53 14.44 4.63
CA GLN A 114 31.35 12.99 4.47
C GLN A 114 32.49 12.34 3.67
N ILE A 115 33.12 13.06 2.73
CA ILE A 115 34.33 12.57 2.05
C ILE A 115 35.49 12.43 3.05
N ILE A 116 35.68 13.41 3.93
CA ILE A 116 36.72 13.36 4.96
C ILE A 116 36.52 12.14 5.87
N HIS A 117 35.28 11.90 6.30
CA HIS A 117 34.95 10.83 7.25
C HIS A 117 34.87 9.43 6.61
N GLY A 118 34.30 9.35 5.40
CA GLY A 118 33.89 8.10 4.77
C GLY A 118 34.84 7.54 3.71
N CYS A 119 35.86 8.30 3.30
CA CYS A 119 36.83 7.88 2.29
C CYS A 119 37.92 7.02 2.93
N GLN A 120 38.25 5.90 2.28
CA GLN A 120 39.30 4.99 2.75
C GLN A 120 40.70 5.46 2.37
N SER A 121 40.81 6.34 1.37
CA SER A 121 42.08 6.83 0.86
C SER A 121 42.49 8.16 1.50
N ASN A 122 43.33 8.09 2.54
CA ASN A 122 43.91 9.28 3.18
C ASN A 122 44.77 10.13 2.22
N ALA A 123 45.39 9.50 1.21
CA ALA A 123 46.23 10.21 0.24
C ALA A 123 45.40 11.08 -0.73
N TYR A 124 44.24 10.61 -1.17
CA TYR A 124 43.35 11.37 -2.06
C TYR A 124 42.57 12.47 -1.32
N ASN A 125 42.19 12.24 -0.06
CA ASN A 125 41.52 13.26 0.78
C ASN A 125 42.33 14.55 0.88
N ASN A 126 43.65 14.48 1.10
CA ASN A 126 44.51 15.66 1.22
C ASN A 126 44.67 16.47 -0.08
N VAL A 127 44.49 15.84 -1.24
CA VAL A 127 44.59 16.51 -2.55
C VAL A 127 43.25 17.16 -2.92
N LEU A 128 42.13 16.52 -2.62
CA LEU A 128 40.79 17.03 -2.89
C LEU A 128 40.40 18.19 -1.96
N LEU A 129 40.82 18.16 -0.69
CA LEU A 129 40.63 19.28 0.25
C LEU A 129 41.36 20.56 -0.16
N LYS A 130 42.34 20.46 -1.08
CA LYS A 130 43.03 21.63 -1.64
C LYS A 130 42.38 22.18 -2.92
N LYS A 131 41.40 21.47 -3.49
CA LYS A 131 40.74 21.81 -4.76
C LYS A 131 39.27 22.22 -4.62
N LEU A 132 38.67 21.99 -3.45
CA LEU A 132 37.38 22.54 -3.04
C LEU A 132 37.61 23.86 -2.33
#